data_AF-A0A2P9HKR9-F1
#
_entry.id   AF-A0A2P9HKR9-F1
#
_cell.length_a   1.000
_cell.length_b   1.000
_cell.length_c   1.000
_cell.angle_alpha   90.00
_cell.angle_beta   90.00
_cell.angle_gamma   90.00
#
_symmetry.space_group_name_H-M   'P 1'
#
loop_
_entity.id
_entity.type
_entity.pdbx_description
1 polymer ?
#
loop_
_entity_poly.entity_id
_entity_poly.type
_entity_poly.pdbx_seq_one_letter_code
_entity_poly.pdbx_strand_id
1 'polypeptide(L)'
;MQISSSEDPIEIQRVVAYCVALALFCVFLEFLGFVAAAFLFLAGVLLFIEQIRWQISGFFAAAVAIATWLLFEILLSVPLPHGVWRL
;
A
#
# COMPACT_ATOMS: atom_id res chain seq x y z
N MET A 1 14.23 3.11 -39.93
CA MET A 1 13.88 2.55 -38.61
C MET A 1 14.35 3.55 -37.55
N GLN A 2 13.56 4.58 -37.24
CA GLN A 2 13.89 5.51 -36.15
C GLN A 2 13.52 4.84 -34.83
N ILE A 3 14.52 4.59 -33.99
CA ILE A 3 14.31 4.17 -32.60
C ILE A 3 13.84 5.44 -31.88
N SER A 4 12.53 5.58 -31.72
CA SER A 4 11.97 6.52 -30.77
C SER A 4 12.30 5.99 -29.36
N SER A 5 13.45 6.37 -28.82
CA SER A 5 13.66 6.35 -27.38
C SER A 5 12.80 7.48 -26.79
N SER A 6 11.48 7.26 -26.76
CA SER A 6 10.60 7.93 -25.82
C SER A 6 10.97 7.40 -24.45
N GLU A 7 12.08 7.88 -23.90
CA GLU A 7 12.32 7.85 -22.47
C GLU A 7 11.23 8.77 -21.88
N ASP A 8 10.06 8.19 -21.59
CA ASP A 8 9.14 8.80 -20.64
C ASP A 8 10.01 9.18 -19.43
N PRO A 9 10.01 10.45 -18.99
CA PRO A 9 10.85 10.85 -17.89
C PRO A 9 10.43 10.00 -16.70
N ILE A 10 11.24 8.98 -16.38
CA ILE A 10 11.04 8.18 -15.19
C ILE A 10 11.10 9.17 -14.06
N GLU A 11 9.95 9.44 -13.44
CA GLU A 11 9.87 10.36 -12.33
C GLU A 11 10.50 9.66 -11.12
N ILE A 12 11.84 9.68 -11.06
CA ILE A 12 12.64 9.05 -10.00
C ILE A 12 12.10 9.47 -8.64
N GLN A 13 11.58 10.68 -8.51
CA GLN A 13 10.89 11.16 -7.32
C GLN A 13 9.70 10.27 -6.90
N ARG A 14 8.82 9.86 -7.82
CA ARG A 14 7.71 8.95 -7.51
C ARG A 14 8.23 7.57 -7.13
N VAL A 15 9.22 7.07 -7.86
CA VAL A 15 9.85 5.77 -7.55
C VAL A 15 10.42 5.77 -6.14
N VAL A 16 11.17 6.81 -5.78
CA VAL A 16 11.71 6.99 -4.43
C VAL A 16 10.59 7.10 -3.40
N ALA A 17 9.51 7.82 -3.69
CA ALA A 17 8.35 7.91 -2.80
C ALA A 17 7.68 6.54 -2.56
N TYR A 18 7.53 5.72 -3.61
CA TYR A 18 7.05 4.34 -3.49
C TYR A 18 7.99 3.47 -2.65
N CYS A 19 9.30 3.58 -2.86
CA CYS A 19 10.29 2.86 -2.05
C CYS A 19 10.21 3.24 -0.57
N VAL A 20 10.08 4.53 -0.26
CA VAL A 20 9.92 5.02 1.12
C VAL A 20 8.59 4.55 1.72
N ALA A 21 7.49 4.61 0.96
CA ALA A 21 6.19 4.12 1.40
C ALA A 21 6.23 2.62 1.72
N LEU A 22 6.91 1.82 0.90
CA LEU A 22 7.12 0.39 1.14
C LEU A 22 7.97 0.12 2.39
N ALA A 23 9.06 0.88 2.59
CA ALA A 23 9.88 0.76 3.79
C ALA A 23 9.07 1.07 5.05
N LEU A 24 8.27 2.13 5.03
CA LEU A 24 7.36 2.48 6.12
C LEU A 24 6.28 1.42 6.34
N PHE A 25 5.73 0.85 5.27
CA PHE A 25 4.77 -0.24 5.35
C PHE A 25 5.36 -1.45 6.09
N CYS A 26 6.60 -1.85 5.80
CA CYS A 26 7.25 -2.95 6.51
C CYS A 26 7.35 -2.68 8.03
N VAL A 27 7.74 -1.45 8.41
CA VAL A 27 7.83 -1.05 9.83
C VAL A 27 6.43 -1.05 10.48
N PHE A 28 5.42 -0.51 9.80
CA PHE A 28 4.05 -0.48 10.31
C PHE A 28 3.40 -1.86 10.34
N LEU A 29 3.78 -2.78 9.46
CA LEU A 29 3.25 -4.14 9.45
C LEU A 29 3.61 -4.89 10.72
N GLU A 30 4.81 -4.68 11.26
CA GLU A 30 5.24 -5.25 12.54
C GLU A 30 4.54 -4.61 13.74
N PHE A 31 4.31 -3.29 13.70
CA PHE A 31 3.70 -2.57 14.82
C PHE A 31 2.16 -2.58 14.83
N LEU A 32 1.51 -2.24 13.72
CA LEU A 32 0.07 -2.08 13.62
C LEU A 32 -0.65 -3.35 13.12
N GLY A 33 0.08 -4.26 12.48
CA GLY A 33 -0.51 -5.41 11.81
C GLY A 33 -0.96 -5.12 10.38
N PHE A 34 -1.36 -6.17 9.67
CA PHE A 34 -1.58 -6.14 8.23
C PHE A 34 -2.67 -5.15 7.79
N VAL A 35 -3.87 -5.21 8.38
CA VAL A 35 -5.03 -4.42 7.93
C VAL A 35 -4.74 -2.93 8.03
N ALA A 36 -4.26 -2.48 9.19
CA ALA A 36 -3.95 -1.08 9.44
C ALA A 36 -2.75 -0.62 8.58
N ALA A 37 -1.68 -1.41 8.52
CA ALA A 37 -0.51 -1.06 7.69
C ALA A 37 -0.88 -0.98 6.20
N ALA A 38 -1.67 -1.92 5.68
CA ALA A 38 -2.07 -1.96 4.28
C ALA A 38 -3.00 -0.79 3.95
N PHE A 39 -3.92 -0.45 4.85
CA PHE A 39 -4.76 0.74 4.73
C PHE A 39 -3.93 2.01 4.67
N LEU A 40 -3.02 2.22 5.63
CA LEU A 40 -2.15 3.41 5.68
C LEU A 40 -1.24 3.52 4.46
N PHE A 41 -0.65 2.41 4.04
CA PHE A 41 0.18 2.34 2.84
C PHE A 41 -0.61 2.73 1.60
N LEU A 42 -1.75 2.08 1.37
CA LEU A 42 -2.53 2.28 0.15
C LEU A 42 -3.17 3.68 0.15
N ALA A 43 -3.78 4.11 1.25
CA ALA A 43 -4.33 5.46 1.38
C ALA A 43 -3.25 6.53 1.19
N GLY A 44 -2.06 6.34 1.77
CA GLY A 44 -0.92 7.24 1.63
C GLY A 44 -0.43 7.33 0.19
N VAL A 45 -0.24 6.20 -0.48
CA VAL A 45 0.14 6.17 -1.91
C VAL A 45 -0.90 6.87 -2.77
N LEU A 46 -2.18 6.51 -2.62
CA LEU A 46 -3.28 7.08 -3.41
C LEU A 46 -3.41 8.60 -3.19
N LEU A 47 -3.19 9.07 -1.97
CA LEU A 47 -3.33 10.48 -1.64
C LEU A 47 -2.11 11.31 -2.00
N PHE A 48 -0.90 10.85 -1.65
CA PHE A 48 0.32 11.65 -1.77
C PHE A 48 1.02 11.49 -3.12
N ILE A 49 1.00 10.29 -3.70
CA ILE A 49 1.69 10.00 -4.97
C ILE A 49 0.72 10.16 -6.14
N GLU A 50 -0.46 9.57 -6.03
CA GLU A 50 -1.48 9.60 -7.10
C GLU A 50 -2.45 10.79 -7.01
N GLN A 51 -2.40 11.57 -5.92
CA GLN A 51 -3.24 12.75 -5.68
C GLN A 51 -4.75 12.51 -5.87
N ILE A 52 -5.21 11.31 -5.56
CA ILE A 52 -6.63 10.93 -5.63
C ILE A 52 -7.39 11.58 -4.45
N ARG A 53 -8.68 11.86 -4.67
CA ARG A 53 -9.56 12.46 -3.66
C ARG A 53 -9.54 11.62 -2.37
N TRP A 54 -9.34 12.28 -1.22
CA TRP A 54 -9.22 11.62 0.10
C TRP A 54 -10.35 10.63 0.40
N GLN A 55 -11.60 10.96 0.03
CA GLN A 55 -12.77 10.11 0.22
C GLN A 55 -12.66 8.79 -0.55
N ILE A 56 -12.24 8.86 -1.82
CA ILE A 56 -12.08 7.70 -2.69
C ILE A 56 -10.86 6.90 -2.26
N SER A 57 -9.74 7.58 -1.97
CA SER A 57 -8.51 6.97 -1.46
C SER A 57 -8.79 6.15 -0.19
N GLY A 58 -9.44 6.75 0.82
CA GLY A 58 -9.78 6.06 2.06
C GLY A 58 -10.74 4.88 1.86
N PHE A 59 -11.81 5.06 1.07
CA PHE A 59 -12.75 3.97 0.80
C PHE A 59 -12.08 2.81 0.07
N PHE A 60 -11.31 3.09 -0.99
CA PHE A 60 -10.65 2.08 -1.79
C PHE A 60 -9.55 1.36 -0.99
N ALA A 61 -8.77 2.12 -0.21
CA ALA A 61 -7.75 1.55 0.66
C ALA A 61 -8.34 0.63 1.72
N ALA A 62 -9.45 1.02 2.35
CA ALA A 62 -10.15 0.19 3.34
C ALA A 62 -10.72 -1.08 2.70
N ALA A 63 -11.40 -0.93 1.55
CA ALA A 63 -11.97 -2.06 0.83
C ALA A 63 -10.91 -3.08 0.42
N VAL A 64 -9.79 -2.62 -0.15
CA VAL A 64 -8.70 -3.50 -0.57
C VAL A 64 -8.02 -4.15 0.63
N ALA A 65 -7.69 -3.40 1.68
CA ALA A 65 -7.04 -3.95 2.87
C ALA A 65 -7.88 -5.04 3.54
N ILE A 66 -9.18 -4.80 3.71
CA ILE A 66 -10.12 -5.78 4.28
C ILE A 66 -10.28 -6.97 3.33
N ALA A 67 -10.48 -6.75 2.04
CA ALA A 67 -10.64 -7.83 1.07
C ALA A 67 -9.41 -8.74 1.02
N THR A 68 -8.20 -8.17 1.05
CA THR A 68 -6.97 -8.96 1.12
C THR A 68 -6.86 -9.71 2.44
N TRP A 69 -7.19 -9.07 3.56
CA TRP A 69 -7.19 -9.76 4.86
C TRP A 69 -8.16 -10.95 4.86
N LEU A 70 -9.41 -10.77 4.41
CA LEU A 70 -10.39 -11.86 4.27
C LEU A 70 -9.88 -12.95 3.33
N LEU A 71 -9.28 -12.59 2.20
CA LEU A 71 -8.74 -13.55 1.24
C LEU A 71 -7.68 -14.42 1.90
N PHE A 72 -6.73 -13.84 2.63
CA PHE A 72 -5.68 -14.61 3.29
C PHE A 72 -6.19 -15.39 4.51
N GLU A 73 -7.09 -14.81 5.30
CA GLU A 73 -7.64 -15.47 6.48
C GLU A 73 -8.55 -16.65 6.11
N ILE A 74 -9.51 -16.44 5.19
CA ILE A 74 -10.52 -17.44 4.85
C ILE A 74 -9.97 -18.45 3.84
N LEU A 75 -9.33 -17.97 2.77
CA LEU A 75 -8.91 -18.84 1.67
C LEU A 75 -7.61 -19.58 1.97
N LEU A 76 -6.67 -18.91 2.65
CA LEU A 76 -5.35 -19.47 2.93
C LEU A 76 -5.19 -19.96 4.38
N SER A 77 -6.10 -19.59 5.30
CA SER A 77 -6.03 -19.96 6.72
C SER A 77 -4.67 -19.62 7.36
N VAL A 78 -4.03 -18.54 6.90
CA VAL A 78 -2.75 -18.07 7.43
C VAL A 78 -3.00 -16.93 8.41
N PRO A 79 -2.53 -17.02 9.66
CA PRO A 79 -2.63 -15.91 10.59
C PRO A 79 -1.77 -14.75 10.10
N LEU A 80 -2.40 -13.61 9.80
CA LEU A 80 -1.70 -12.40 9.41
C LEU A 80 -1.06 -11.73 10.63
N PRO A 81 -0.06 -10.86 10.43
CA PRO A 81 0.46 -10.03 11.52
C PRO A 81 -0.68 -9.19 12.10
N HIS A 82 -0.98 -9.39 13.39
CA HIS A 82 -1.96 -8.58 14.12
C HIS A 82 -1.32 -7.35 14.77
N GLY A 83 -0.01 -7.18 14.63
CA GLY A 83 0.77 -6.11 15.25
C GLY A 83 1.01 -6.34 16.74
N VAL A 84 1.40 -5.28 17.45
CA VAL A 84 1.63 -5.28 18.91
C VAL A 84 0.31 -5.44 19.70
N TRP A 85 -0.85 -5.41 19.04
CA TRP A 85 -2.17 -5.58 19.66
C TRP A 85 -2.50 -7.01 20.09
N ARG A 86 -1.48 -7.86 20.28
CA ARG A 86 -1.62 -9.19 20.87
C ARG A 86 -1.84 -9.07 22.39
N LEU A 87 -2.99 -8.54 22.78
CA LEU A 87 -3.60 -8.67 24.11
C LEU A 87 -4.57 -9.85 24.08
#